data_AF-A0A9C8C2X2-F1
#
_entry.id   AF-A0A9C8C2X2-F1
#
_cell.length_a   1.000
_cell.length_b   1.000
_cell.length_c   1.000
_cell.angle_alpha   90.00
_cell.angle_beta   90.00
_cell.angle_gamma   90.00
#
_symmetry.space_group_name_H-M   'P 1'
#
loop_
_entity.id
_entity.type
_entity.pdbx_description
1 polymer ?
#
loop_
_entity_poly.entity_id
_entity_poly.type
_entity_poly.pdbx_seq_one_letter_code
_entity_poly.pdbx_strand_id
1 'polypeptide(L)'
;DKANLISKSCTLEVSSPGIERPLKKPEHFKKYVGSKIFVKTEEAIEGRKQFKGFLEFAGDDVFVVNCDADKYEIPYDMLKKAHLLVDVEF
;
A
#
# COMPACT_ATOMS: atom_id res chain seq x y z
N ASP A 1 7.76 -0.41 51.16
CA ASP A 1 8.02 -1.06 49.87
C ASP A 1 7.38 -0.21 48.76
N LYS A 2 8.14 0.75 48.22
CA LYS A 2 8.58 0.87 46.81
C LYS A 2 7.53 0.43 45.78
N ALA A 3 7.11 1.20 44.78
CA ALA A 3 7.27 2.61 44.44
C ALA A 3 6.22 2.87 43.35
N ASN A 4 5.37 3.88 43.54
CA ASN A 4 4.54 4.41 42.47
C ASN A 4 5.47 5.10 41.46
N LEU A 5 5.60 4.54 40.26
CA LEU A 5 6.37 5.12 39.16
C LEU A 5 5.40 5.47 38.03
N ILE A 6 4.91 6.70 38.08
CA ILE A 6 4.30 7.37 36.92
C ILE A 6 5.43 8.02 36.13
N SER A 7 5.74 7.50 34.95
CA SER A 7 6.52 8.20 33.94
C SER A 7 5.58 8.69 32.84
N LYS A 8 5.35 10.00 32.84
CA LYS A 8 4.68 10.76 31.79
C LYS A 8 5.61 10.88 30.57
N SER A 9 5.09 10.63 29.38
CA SER A 9 5.56 11.29 28.15
C SER A 9 4.42 11.34 27.14
N CYS A 10 3.99 12.57 26.82
CA CYS A 10 3.04 12.88 25.77
C CYS A 10 3.50 12.37 24.42
N THR A 11 2.59 11.75 23.67
CA THR A 11 2.51 12.01 22.23
C THR A 11 1.09 12.48 21.95
N LEU A 12 0.99 13.81 21.87
CA LEU A 12 -0.06 14.49 21.13
C LEU A 12 -0.02 13.92 19.71
N GLU A 13 -1.12 13.35 19.23
CA GLU A 13 -1.72 13.67 17.93
C GLU A 13 -2.83 12.68 17.59
N VAL A 14 -3.97 13.28 17.29
CA VAL A 14 -5.23 12.67 16.93
C VAL A 14 -5.07 12.04 15.55
N SER A 15 -5.59 10.83 15.35
CA SER A 15 -5.97 10.39 14.01
C SER A 15 -7.37 9.82 14.08
N SER A 16 -8.30 10.73 13.81
CA SER A 16 -9.70 10.58 13.43
C SER A 16 -10.37 9.23 13.72
N PRO A 17 -11.38 9.19 14.60
CA PRO A 17 -12.30 8.06 14.70
C PRO A 17 -13.17 8.10 13.44
N GLY A 18 -12.72 7.45 12.37
CA GLY A 18 -13.34 7.63 11.08
C GLY A 18 -12.92 6.59 10.06
N ILE A 19 -13.92 5.78 9.71
CA ILE A 19 -14.18 5.31 8.35
C ILE A 19 -13.24 4.20 7.88
N GLU A 20 -13.75 2.97 8.03
CA GLU A 20 -13.70 1.90 7.02
C GLU A 20 -12.53 2.07 6.04
N ARG A 21 -11.36 1.53 6.37
CA ARG A 21 -10.18 1.73 5.54
C ARG A 21 -10.20 0.67 4.42
N PRO A 22 -10.60 1.00 3.18
CA PRO A 22 -10.29 0.16 2.04
C PRO A 22 -8.78 -0.14 2.03
N LEU A 23 -8.33 -1.16 1.31
CA LEU A 23 -6.92 -1.50 1.08
C LEU A 23 -6.17 -0.38 0.30
N LYS A 24 -6.16 0.83 0.85
CA LYS A 24 -5.41 2.04 0.50
C LYS A 24 -4.18 2.20 1.40
N LYS A 25 -4.00 1.34 2.41
CA LYS A 25 -2.90 1.49 3.36
C LYS A 25 -1.57 1.06 2.73
N PRO A 26 -0.56 1.94 2.67
CA PRO A 26 0.77 1.60 2.18
C PRO A 26 1.40 0.43 2.95
N GLU A 27 1.09 0.32 4.24
CA GLU A 27 1.58 -0.74 5.13
C GLU A 27 1.28 -2.16 4.62
N HIS A 28 0.15 -2.35 3.93
CA HIS A 28 -0.20 -3.67 3.39
C HIS A 28 0.66 -3.98 2.17
N PHE A 29 0.83 -3.02 1.27
CA PHE A 29 1.66 -3.17 0.08
C PHE A 29 3.13 -3.42 0.45
N LYS A 30 3.65 -2.74 1.48
CA LYS A 30 5.01 -2.96 2.00
C LYS A 30 5.29 -4.42 2.37
N LYS A 31 4.29 -5.17 2.85
CA LYS A 31 4.43 -6.60 3.19
C LYS A 31 4.48 -7.51 1.97
N TYR A 32 4.00 -7.05 0.82
CA TYR A 32 3.90 -7.82 -0.41
C TYR A 32 4.84 -7.32 -1.51
N VAL A 33 5.83 -6.48 -1.16
CA VAL A 33 6.91 -6.12 -2.08
C VAL A 33 7.63 -7.41 -2.51
N GLY A 34 7.86 -7.54 -3.81
CA GLY A 34 8.35 -8.76 -4.47
C GLY A 34 7.25 -9.71 -4.95
N SER A 35 5.98 -9.51 -4.57
CA SER A 35 4.87 -10.34 -5.02
C SER A 35 4.24 -9.79 -6.30
N LYS A 36 3.68 -10.68 -7.11
CA LYS A 36 2.91 -10.30 -8.30
C LYS A 36 1.56 -9.72 -7.87
N ILE A 37 1.23 -8.52 -8.34
CA ILE A 37 -0.02 -7.83 -8.05
C ILE A 37 -0.72 -7.40 -9.33
N PHE A 38 -2.04 -7.34 -9.25
CA PHE A 38 -2.88 -6.66 -10.21
C PHE A 38 -3.33 -5.34 -9.62
N VAL A 39 -3.16 -4.27 -10.39
CA VAL A 39 -3.51 -2.91 -10.00
C VAL A 39 -4.38 -2.32 -11.09
N LYS A 40 -5.49 -1.70 -10.68
CA LYS A 40 -6.38 -0.93 -11.53
C LYS A 40 -6.48 0.47 -10.97
N THR A 41 -6.22 1.44 -11.83
CA THR A 41 -6.29 2.86 -11.50
C THR A 41 -7.63 3.43 -11.97
N GLU A 42 -8.03 4.55 -11.37
CA GLU A 42 -9.23 5.25 -11.78
C GLU A 42 -9.03 5.97 -13.13
N GLU A 43 -7.88 6.63 -13.24
CA GLU A 43 -7.43 7.32 -14.44
C GLU A 43 -6.38 6.51 -15.20
N ALA A 44 -6.18 6.83 -16.47
CA ALA A 44 -5.13 6.20 -17.26
C ALA A 44 -3.78 6.81 -16.88
N ILE A 45 -2.90 6.00 -16.29
CA ILE A 45 -1.51 6.36 -16.06
C ILE A 45 -0.74 5.85 -17.28
N GLU A 46 -0.10 6.77 -18.01
CA GLU A 46 0.63 6.45 -19.25
C GLU A 46 -0.23 5.70 -20.30
N GLY A 47 -1.52 6.07 -20.40
CA GLY A 47 -2.45 5.44 -21.34
C GLY A 47 -2.94 4.04 -20.92
N ARG A 48 -2.52 3.53 -19.75
CA ARG A 48 -2.94 2.25 -19.19
C ARG A 48 -3.68 2.45 -17.88
N LYS A 49 -4.76 1.67 -17.68
CA LYS A 49 -5.55 1.67 -16.42
C LYS A 49 -5.35 0.42 -15.59
N GLN A 50 -4.59 -0.54 -16.12
CA GLN A 50 -4.43 -1.87 -15.55
C GLN A 50 -2.95 -2.24 -15.64
N PHE A 51 -2.38 -2.59 -14.50
CA PHE A 51 -0.98 -2.95 -14.35
C PHE A 51 -0.93 -4.34 -13.73
N LYS A 52 -0.18 -5.24 -14.38
CA LYS A 52 -0.02 -6.64 -13.98
C LYS A 52 1.46 -6.92 -13.88
N GLY A 53 1.99 -6.90 -12.68
CA GLY A 53 3.43 -6.94 -12.52
C GLY A 53 3.84 -7.30 -11.11
N PHE A 54 5.14 -7.24 -10.85
CA PHE A 54 5.69 -7.43 -9.53
C PHE A 54 5.70 -6.09 -8.80
N LEU A 55 5.23 -6.08 -7.55
CA LEU A 55 5.35 -4.91 -6.69
C LEU A 55 6.83 -4.73 -6.33
N GLU A 56 7.51 -3.79 -6.97
CA GLU A 56 8.94 -3.60 -6.75
C GLU A 56 9.22 -2.69 -5.56
N PHE A 57 8.32 -1.72 -5.31
CA PHE A 57 8.43 -0.79 -4.20
C PHE A 57 7.05 -0.40 -3.69
N ALA A 58 6.95 -0.18 -2.38
CA ALA A 58 5.76 0.37 -1.74
C ALA A 58 6.20 1.43 -0.73
N GLY A 59 5.96 2.70 -1.07
CA GLY A 59 6.16 3.85 -0.20
C GLY A 59 4.93 4.10 0.67
N ASP A 60 4.87 5.28 1.28
CA ASP A 60 3.72 5.72 2.07
C ASP A 60 2.64 6.41 1.22
N ASP A 61 3.03 7.04 0.11
CA ASP A 61 2.14 7.80 -0.78
C ASP A 61 1.96 7.14 -2.17
N VAL A 62 3.00 6.46 -2.64
CA VAL A 62 3.05 5.82 -3.97
C VAL A 62 3.66 4.42 -3.90
N PHE A 63 3.40 3.61 -4.93
CA PHE A 63 4.02 2.29 -5.10
C PHE A 63 4.45 2.07 -6.56
N VAL A 64 5.45 1.22 -6.76
CA VAL A 64 6.01 0.93 -8.08
C VAL A 64 5.72 -0.52 -8.47
N VAL A 65 5.11 -0.69 -9.64
CA VAL A 65 4.83 -2.00 -10.22
C VAL A 65 5.69 -2.21 -11.45
N ASN A 66 6.48 -3.27 -11.46
CA ASN A 66 7.28 -3.69 -12.60
C ASN A 66 6.45 -4.64 -13.48
N CYS A 67 6.01 -4.13 -14.64
CA CYS A 67 5.15 -4.79 -15.59
C CYS A 67 5.93 -5.01 -16.89
N ASP A 68 6.32 -6.26 -17.18
CA ASP A 68 7.02 -6.64 -18.42
C ASP A 68 8.30 -5.82 -18.70
N ALA A 69 9.11 -5.60 -17.65
CA ALA A 69 10.34 -4.79 -17.61
C ALA A 69 10.18 -3.26 -17.55
N ASP A 70 8.95 -2.73 -17.65
CA ASP A 70 8.66 -1.32 -17.40
C ASP A 70 8.20 -1.11 -15.95
N LYS A 71 8.68 -0.03 -15.31
CA LYS A 71 8.29 0.33 -13.94
C LYS A 71 7.28 1.46 -13.97
N TYR A 72 6.12 1.20 -13.37
CA TYR A 72 5.04 2.18 -13.28
C TYR A 72 4.88 2.62 -11.83
N GLU A 73 5.10 3.91 -11.59
CA GLU A 73 4.79 4.53 -10.30
C GLU A 73 3.32 4.92 -10.25
N ILE A 74 2.61 4.43 -9.25
CA ILE A 74 1.18 4.58 -9.11
C ILE A 74 0.90 5.15 -7.72
N PRO A 75 0.29 6.34 -7.62
CA PRO A 75 -0.12 6.89 -6.33
C PRO A 75 -1.31 6.12 -5.77
N TYR A 76 -1.35 5.94 -4.44
CA TYR A 76 -2.47 5.29 -3.77
C TYR A 76 -3.79 6.05 -3.94
N ASP A 77 -3.72 7.36 -4.21
CA ASP A 77 -4.90 8.19 -4.47
C ASP A 77 -5.65 7.75 -5.74
N MET A 78 -4.90 7.43 -6.80
CA MET A 78 -5.45 6.96 -8.08
C MET A 78 -5.78 5.46 -8.07
N LEU A 79 -5.46 4.73 -6.99
CA LEU A 79 -5.73 3.31 -6.85
C LEU A 79 -7.25 3.08 -6.74
N LYS A 80 -7.82 2.50 -7.80
CA LYS A 80 -9.23 2.07 -7.79
C LYS A 80 -9.40 0.67 -7.20
N LYS A 81 -8.48 -0.25 -7.53
CA LYS A 81 -8.50 -1.62 -7.03
C LYS A 81 -7.12 -2.25 -7.14
N ALA A 82 -6.68 -2.94 -6.09
CA ALA A 82 -5.49 -3.81 -6.14
C ALA A 82 -5.76 -5.14 -5.46
N HIS A 83 -5.11 -6.20 -5.96
CA HIS A 83 -5.06 -7.51 -5.31
C HIS A 83 -3.79 -8.26 -5.68
N LEU A 84 -3.35 -9.17 -4.82
CA LEU A 84 -2.26 -10.09 -5.09
C LEU A 84 -2.70 -11.11 -6.13
N LEU A 85 -1.82 -11.38 -7.08
CA LEU A 85 -1.92 -12.50 -8.00
C LEU A 85 -1.10 -13.64 -7.37
N VAL A 86 -1.78 -14.51 -6.62
CA VAL A 86 -1.22 -15.79 -6.20
C VAL A 86 -1.38 -16.76 -7.36
N ASP A 87 -0.24 -17.23 -7.87
CA ASP A 87 -0.23 -18.41 -8.75
C ASP A 87 -0.39 -19.62 -7.82
N VAL A 88 -1.63 -20.09 -7.69
CA VAL A 88 -1.89 -21.38 -7.07
C VAL A 88 -1.55 -22.44 -8.12
N GLU A 89 -0.31 -22.92 -8.09
CA GLU A 89 0.03 -24.22 -8.68
C GLU A 89 -0.71 -25.28 -7.85
N PHE A 90 -1.72 -25.91 -8.46
CA PHE A 90 -2.40 -27.09 -7.92
C PHE A 90 -1.68 -28.36 -8.36
#